data_AF-A0A2E1H6W7-F1
#
_entry.id   AF-A0A2E1H6W7-F1
#
_cell.length_a   1.000
_cell.length_b   1.000
_cell.length_c   1.000
_cell.angle_alpha   90.00
_cell.angle_beta   90.00
_cell.angle_gamma   90.00
#
_symmetry.space_group_name_H-M   'P 1'
#
loop_
_entity.id
_entity.type
_entity.pdbx_description
1 polymer ?
#
loop_
_entity_poly.entity_id
_entity_poly.type
_entity_poly.pdbx_seq_one_letter_code
_entity_poly.pdbx_strand_id
1 'polypeptide(L)'
;MNLKKHLDRAEQALEKGQPDFAAELCDQVLDFAPGDERAANLLSQAVLDTAADKSKFLGKISSLPASVAAKFQKLIRNPDGEARSMRRSFMRDAHSVDKGILWADALERAGYAGAALGVYSALAPHSGPAARTAGDLSAAQGNIEDALGHYQSALEINPRDTAAMRSRKNLAAEQALQSKEYSDETASGLDTDAFRRAALGEDS
;
A
#
# COMPACT_ATOMS: atom_id res chain seq x y z
N MET A 1 13.63 -20.36 -6.36
CA MET A 1 12.55 -20.04 -5.39
C MET A 1 11.37 -19.46 -6.16
N ASN A 2 10.13 -19.87 -5.88
CA ASN A 2 8.95 -19.41 -6.63
C ASN A 2 8.16 -18.40 -5.78
N LEU A 3 8.49 -17.11 -5.93
CA LEU A 3 8.02 -16.02 -5.05
C LEU A 3 6.50 -15.98 -4.90
N LYS A 4 5.78 -16.19 -6.00
CA LYS A 4 4.30 -16.24 -6.02
C LYS A 4 3.74 -17.32 -5.10
N LYS A 5 4.30 -18.54 -5.14
CA LYS A 5 3.86 -19.64 -4.25
C LYS A 5 4.12 -19.34 -2.77
N HIS A 6 5.17 -18.58 -2.44
CA HIS A 6 5.43 -18.16 -1.06
C HIS A 6 4.41 -17.12 -0.60
N LEU A 7 4.04 -16.17 -1.45
CA LEU A 7 3.00 -15.18 -1.15
C LEU A 7 1.63 -15.83 -0.97
N ASP A 8 1.22 -16.70 -1.88
CA ASP A 8 -0.06 -17.41 -1.77
C ASP A 8 -0.12 -18.25 -0.49
N ARG A 9 1.04 -18.80 -0.06
CA ARG A 9 1.16 -19.54 1.20
C ARG A 9 1.16 -18.62 2.43
N ALA A 10 1.73 -17.42 2.32
CA ALA A 10 1.71 -16.43 3.40
C ALA A 10 0.28 -15.92 3.65
N GLU A 11 -0.46 -15.67 2.57
CA GLU A 11 -1.88 -15.29 2.63
C GLU A 11 -2.73 -16.38 3.29
N GLN A 12 -2.59 -17.64 2.84
CA GLN A 12 -3.24 -18.78 3.50
C GLN A 12 -2.85 -18.95 4.97
N ALA A 13 -1.63 -18.54 5.35
CA ALA A 13 -1.19 -18.60 6.74
C ALA A 13 -1.90 -17.53 7.58
N LEU A 14 -2.11 -16.32 7.05
CA LEU A 14 -2.91 -15.28 7.72
C LEU A 14 -4.36 -15.70 7.90
N GLU A 15 -4.99 -16.26 6.86
CA GLU A 15 -6.35 -16.79 6.94
C GLU A 15 -6.50 -17.88 8.03
N LYS A 16 -5.43 -18.63 8.27
CA LYS A 16 -5.37 -19.67 9.31
C LYS A 16 -4.99 -19.14 10.69
N GLY A 17 -4.83 -17.83 10.87
CA GLY A 17 -4.39 -17.23 12.13
C GLY A 17 -2.95 -17.57 12.49
N GLN A 18 -2.07 -17.71 11.49
CA GLN A 18 -0.64 -17.97 11.66
C GLN A 18 0.20 -16.76 11.21
N PRO A 19 0.06 -15.60 11.87
CA PRO A 19 0.70 -14.36 11.43
C PRO A 19 2.23 -14.42 11.48
N ASP A 20 2.82 -15.11 12.46
CA ASP A 20 4.29 -15.28 12.53
C ASP A 20 4.86 -16.00 11.29
N PHE A 21 4.19 -17.07 10.86
CA PHE A 21 4.62 -17.85 9.70
C PHE A 21 4.41 -17.07 8.40
N ALA A 22 3.32 -16.31 8.30
CA ALA A 22 3.08 -15.42 7.17
C ALA A 22 4.14 -14.31 7.08
N ALA A 23 4.50 -13.69 8.21
CA ALA A 23 5.52 -12.66 8.27
C ALA A 23 6.89 -13.19 7.83
N GLU A 24 7.25 -14.42 8.22
CA GLU A 24 8.50 -15.05 7.79
C GLU A 24 8.54 -15.33 6.28
N LEU A 25 7.43 -15.83 5.70
CA LEU A 25 7.34 -16.05 4.26
C LEU A 25 7.46 -14.74 3.47
N CYS A 26 6.82 -13.67 3.94
CA CYS A 26 6.93 -12.35 3.34
C CYS A 26 8.34 -11.75 3.50
N ASP A 27 8.99 -11.92 4.65
CA ASP A 27 10.37 -11.49 4.91
C ASP A 27 11.34 -12.15 3.91
N GLN A 28 11.17 -13.45 3.68
CA GLN A 28 11.92 -14.18 2.66
C GLN A 28 11.69 -13.63 1.26
N VAL A 29 10.44 -13.34 0.86
CA VAL A 29 10.14 -12.75 -0.47
C VAL A 29 10.82 -11.39 -0.62
N LEU A 30 10.71 -10.52 0.38
CA LEU A 30 11.27 -9.17 0.36
C LEU A 30 12.80 -9.15 0.40
N ASP A 31 13.45 -10.24 0.81
CA ASP A 31 14.91 -10.38 0.68
C ASP A 31 15.38 -10.56 -0.77
N PHE A 32 14.52 -11.04 -1.67
CA PHE A 32 14.81 -11.15 -3.11
C PHE A 32 14.13 -10.03 -3.93
N ALA A 33 12.95 -9.58 -3.50
CA ALA A 33 12.15 -8.55 -4.16
C ALA A 33 11.71 -7.49 -3.13
N PRO A 34 12.61 -6.57 -2.72
CA PRO A 34 12.32 -5.58 -1.67
C PRO A 34 11.19 -4.61 -2.01
N GLY A 35 10.90 -4.43 -3.30
CA GLY A 35 9.81 -3.60 -3.79
C GLY A 35 8.50 -4.34 -4.07
N ASP A 36 8.37 -5.61 -3.67
CA ASP A 36 7.13 -6.35 -3.83
C ASP A 36 6.03 -5.78 -2.91
N GLU A 37 5.08 -5.08 -3.51
CA GLU A 37 3.98 -4.42 -2.81
C GLU A 37 3.13 -5.39 -1.98
N ARG A 38 2.78 -6.54 -2.58
CA ARG A 38 1.96 -7.53 -1.91
C ARG A 38 2.67 -8.09 -0.71
N ALA A 39 3.95 -8.43 -0.84
CA ALA A 39 4.76 -8.93 0.26
C ALA A 39 4.88 -7.91 1.39
N ALA A 40 5.08 -6.63 1.06
CA ALA A 40 5.21 -5.56 2.05
C ALA A 40 3.91 -5.31 2.82
N ASN A 41 2.78 -5.30 2.11
CA ASN A 41 1.45 -5.17 2.71
C ASN A 41 1.12 -6.37 3.62
N LEU A 42 1.26 -7.61 3.10
CA LEU A 42 0.98 -8.82 3.87
C LEU A 42 1.88 -8.96 5.10
N LEU A 43 3.16 -8.59 5.01
CA LEU A 43 4.04 -8.56 6.18
C LEU A 43 3.55 -7.56 7.22
N SER A 44 3.12 -6.37 6.77
CA SER A 44 2.65 -5.33 7.69
C SER A 44 1.39 -5.77 8.42
N GLN A 45 0.43 -6.34 7.70
CA GLN A 45 -0.77 -6.93 8.30
C GLN A 45 -0.40 -8.05 9.27
N ALA A 46 0.46 -8.98 8.86
CA ALA A 46 0.90 -10.08 9.69
C ALA A 46 1.52 -9.58 11.01
N VAL A 47 2.44 -8.62 10.93
CA VAL A 47 3.10 -8.04 12.09
C VAL A 47 2.08 -7.36 13.01
N LEU A 48 1.12 -6.59 12.47
CA LEU A 48 0.06 -5.97 13.28
C LEU A 48 -0.88 -7.01 13.92
N ASP A 49 -1.16 -8.12 13.23
CA ASP A 49 -2.00 -9.21 13.74
C ASP A 49 -1.31 -10.07 14.81
N THR A 50 0.03 -10.24 14.74
CA THR A 50 0.79 -10.90 15.83
C THR A 50 0.60 -10.21 17.19
N ALA A 51 0.27 -8.92 17.19
CA ALA A 51 -0.01 -8.15 18.41
C ALA A 51 -1.38 -8.49 19.03
N ALA A 52 -2.36 -8.94 18.23
CA ALA A 52 -3.70 -9.25 18.72
C ALA A 52 -3.78 -10.61 19.44
N ASP A 53 -2.90 -11.58 19.10
CA ASP A 53 -3.05 -12.98 19.53
C ASP A 53 -1.94 -13.49 20.49
N LYS A 54 -1.17 -12.59 21.12
CA LYS A 54 -0.22 -12.95 22.20
C LYS A 54 -0.88 -13.53 23.46
N SER A 55 -2.20 -13.66 23.47
CA SER A 55 -2.95 -14.45 24.45
C SER A 55 -2.71 -15.96 24.32
N LYS A 56 -2.31 -16.50 23.16
CA LYS A 56 -2.41 -17.96 22.93
C LYS A 56 -1.18 -18.75 22.55
N PHE A 57 -0.08 -18.18 22.06
CA PHE A 57 0.99 -19.05 21.51
C PHE A 57 2.44 -18.58 21.72
N LEU A 58 2.75 -18.02 22.89
CA LEU A 58 4.14 -17.87 23.35
C LEU A 58 4.70 -19.22 23.83
N GLY A 59 5.00 -20.11 22.89
CA GLY A 59 5.50 -21.43 23.22
C GLY A 59 5.94 -22.23 22.00
N LYS A 60 7.17 -21.97 21.56
CA LYS A 60 7.99 -22.80 20.67
C LYS A 60 7.69 -22.60 19.17
N ILE A 61 8.63 -21.96 18.48
CA ILE A 61 9.37 -22.45 17.30
C ILE A 61 10.01 -21.24 16.64
N SER A 62 11.32 -21.05 16.83
CA SER A 62 12.16 -20.28 15.92
C SER A 62 13.62 -20.71 16.06
N SER A 63 13.87 -21.99 15.77
CA SER A 63 15.22 -22.49 15.53
C SER A 63 15.38 -22.82 14.04
N LEU A 64 15.51 -21.78 13.21
CA LEU A 64 16.10 -21.94 11.88
C LEU A 64 17.58 -21.59 11.97
N PRO A 65 18.49 -22.45 11.47
CA PRO A 65 19.91 -22.27 11.64
C PRO A 65 20.40 -21.03 10.86
N ALA A 66 21.12 -20.15 11.57
CA ALA A 66 21.67 -18.88 11.11
C ALA A 66 22.67 -18.98 9.92
N SER A 67 22.91 -20.18 9.38
CA SER A 67 23.94 -20.46 8.38
C SER A 67 23.48 -20.28 6.92
N VAL A 68 22.17 -20.16 6.66
CA VAL A 68 21.65 -19.93 5.29
C VAL A 68 21.47 -18.44 4.97
N ALA A 69 21.25 -17.58 5.97
CA ALA A 69 21.03 -16.14 5.78
C ALA A 69 22.31 -15.34 5.48
N ALA A 70 23.49 -15.83 5.89
CA ALA A 70 24.72 -15.04 5.86
C ALA A 70 25.39 -14.92 4.48
N LYS A 71 25.05 -15.77 3.50
CA LYS A 71 25.80 -15.86 2.22
C LYS A 71 25.25 -15.03 1.06
N PHE A 72 24.09 -14.37 1.21
CA PHE A 72 23.48 -13.57 0.12
C PHE A 72 23.46 -12.06 0.41
N GLN A 73 24.22 -11.59 1.41
CA GLN A 73 24.27 -10.20 1.86
C GLN A 73 24.95 -9.23 0.86
N LYS A 74 25.59 -9.72 -0.22
CA LYS A 74 26.64 -8.98 -0.93
C LYS A 74 26.29 -8.41 -2.29
N LEU A 75 25.02 -8.20 -2.59
CA LEU A 75 24.63 -7.46 -3.80
C LEU A 75 23.31 -6.72 -3.62
N ILE A 76 23.33 -5.68 -2.80
CA ILE A 76 22.16 -4.86 -2.53
C ILE A 76 22.61 -3.41 -2.58
N ARG A 77 21.91 -2.59 -3.37
CA ARG A 77 22.17 -1.16 -3.49
C ARG A 77 21.92 -0.55 -2.10
N ASN A 78 22.72 0.45 -1.71
CA ASN A 78 22.69 1.02 -0.36
C ASN A 78 21.27 1.34 0.22
N PRO A 79 20.26 1.78 -0.57
CA PRO A 79 18.92 2.02 0.00
C PRO A 79 18.13 0.77 0.41
N ASP A 80 18.31 -0.40 -0.24
CA ASP A 80 17.53 -1.59 0.17
C ASP A 80 18.07 -2.22 1.47
N GLY A 81 19.34 -1.94 1.82
CA GLY A 81 19.91 -2.35 3.10
C GLY A 81 19.24 -1.65 4.29
N GLU A 82 18.93 -0.36 4.13
CA GLU A 82 18.21 0.42 5.14
C GLU A 82 16.77 -0.08 5.30
N ALA A 83 16.05 -0.25 4.20
CA ALA A 83 14.69 -0.81 4.22
C ALA A 83 14.65 -2.16 4.93
N ARG A 84 15.62 -3.05 4.68
CA ARG A 84 15.74 -4.34 5.41
C ARG A 84 16.00 -4.18 6.90
N SER A 85 16.82 -3.21 7.29
CA SER A 85 17.09 -2.94 8.72
C SER A 85 15.85 -2.44 9.44
N MET A 86 15.09 -1.55 8.81
CA MET A 86 13.84 -1.03 9.36
C MET A 86 12.76 -2.12 9.38
N ARG A 87 12.62 -2.93 8.33
CA ARG A 87 11.73 -4.11 8.30
C ARG A 87 11.97 -5.05 9.47
N ARG A 88 13.23 -5.43 9.72
CA ARG A 88 13.58 -6.30 10.86
C ARG A 88 13.29 -5.65 12.20
N SER A 89 13.46 -4.34 12.32
CA SER A 89 13.11 -3.59 13.52
C SER A 89 11.60 -3.60 13.77
N PHE A 90 10.80 -3.42 12.72
CA PHE A 90 9.35 -3.49 12.77
C PHE A 90 8.85 -4.88 13.15
N MET A 91 9.37 -5.94 12.52
CA MET A 91 9.01 -7.33 12.87
C MET A 91 9.33 -7.70 14.33
N ARG A 92 10.39 -7.13 14.91
CA ARG A 92 10.74 -7.36 16.33
C ARG A 92 9.78 -6.68 17.30
N ASP A 93 9.15 -5.60 16.87
CA ASP A 93 8.27 -4.78 17.70
C ASP A 93 6.96 -4.50 16.97
N ALA A 94 6.15 -5.56 16.94
CA ALA A 94 4.86 -5.62 16.27
C ALA A 94 3.84 -4.55 16.66
N HIS A 95 4.04 -3.86 17.79
CA HIS A 95 3.10 -2.85 18.30
C HIS A 95 3.49 -1.43 17.90
N SER A 96 4.67 -1.23 17.28
CA SER A 96 5.17 0.09 16.96
C SER A 96 4.80 0.48 15.53
N VAL A 97 3.69 1.21 15.40
CA VAL A 97 3.28 1.85 14.14
C VAL A 97 4.40 2.74 13.60
N ASP A 98 5.14 3.42 14.48
CA ASP A 98 6.29 4.26 14.11
C ASP A 98 7.40 3.48 13.38
N LYS A 99 7.70 2.25 13.80
CA LYS A 99 8.70 1.41 13.12
C LYS A 99 8.21 0.95 11.74
N GLY A 100 6.92 0.70 11.60
CA GLY A 100 6.29 0.44 10.31
C GLY A 100 6.41 1.65 9.37
N ILE A 101 6.14 2.86 9.88
CA ILE A 101 6.31 4.13 9.15
C ILE A 101 7.77 4.32 8.72
N LEU A 102 8.74 4.13 9.62
CA LEU A 102 10.17 4.24 9.28
C LEU A 102 10.61 3.26 8.20
N TRP A 103 10.00 2.06 8.15
CA TRP A 103 10.24 1.12 7.07
C TRP A 103 9.62 1.57 5.76
N ALA A 104 8.37 2.08 5.77
CA ALA A 104 7.73 2.65 4.59
C ALA A 104 8.52 3.84 4.02
N ASP A 105 8.97 4.77 4.88
CA ASP A 105 9.83 5.90 4.49
C ASP A 105 11.15 5.43 3.84
N ALA A 106 11.71 4.31 4.32
CA ALA A 106 12.91 3.70 3.74
C ALA A 106 12.63 3.05 2.37
N LEU A 107 11.45 2.45 2.19
CA LEU A 107 11.00 1.91 0.90
C LEU A 107 10.79 3.03 -0.13
N GLU A 108 10.19 4.15 0.25
CA GLU A 108 10.04 5.31 -0.63
C GLU A 108 11.40 5.87 -1.08
N ARG A 109 12.33 6.03 -0.14
CA ARG A 109 13.70 6.48 -0.46
C ARG A 109 14.47 5.49 -1.33
N ALA A 110 14.11 4.20 -1.26
CA ALA A 110 14.62 3.17 -2.15
C ALA A 110 13.93 3.15 -3.53
N GLY A 111 12.88 3.96 -3.73
CA GLY A 111 12.13 4.05 -4.98
C GLY A 111 11.00 3.02 -5.11
N TYR A 112 10.67 2.29 -4.04
CA TYR A 112 9.61 1.28 -4.05
C TYR A 112 8.28 1.87 -3.56
N ALA A 113 7.74 2.83 -4.31
CA ALA A 113 6.50 3.53 -3.94
C ALA A 113 5.29 2.59 -3.75
N GLY A 114 5.19 1.51 -4.55
CA GLY A 114 4.14 0.50 -4.37
C GLY A 114 4.28 -0.26 -3.05
N ALA A 115 5.49 -0.71 -2.70
CA ALA A 115 5.74 -1.36 -1.41
C ALA A 115 5.51 -0.41 -0.23
N ALA A 116 5.95 0.84 -0.33
CA ALA A 116 5.68 1.83 0.69
C ALA A 116 4.17 2.06 0.87
N LEU A 117 3.42 2.21 -0.23
CA LEU A 117 1.95 2.32 -0.19
C LEU A 117 1.33 1.12 0.53
N GLY A 118 1.75 -0.11 0.20
CA GLY A 118 1.28 -1.32 0.87
C GLY A 118 1.48 -1.30 2.39
N VAL A 119 2.62 -0.79 2.86
CA VAL A 119 2.90 -0.65 4.30
C VAL A 119 2.04 0.48 4.92
N TYR A 120 1.98 1.66 4.30
CA TYR A 120 1.17 2.77 4.83
C TYR A 120 -0.32 2.45 4.88
N SER A 121 -0.86 1.77 3.86
CA SER A 121 -2.25 1.31 3.83
C SER A 121 -2.56 0.35 4.96
N ALA A 122 -1.65 -0.59 5.28
CA ALA A 122 -1.82 -1.47 6.43
C ALA A 122 -1.78 -0.73 7.78
N LEU A 123 -1.02 0.37 7.87
CA LEU A 123 -0.90 1.19 9.07
C LEU A 123 -1.98 2.28 9.19
N ALA A 124 -2.69 2.58 8.10
CA ALA A 124 -3.68 3.64 8.01
C ALA A 124 -4.76 3.58 9.11
N PRO A 125 -5.31 2.40 9.49
CA PRO A 125 -6.29 2.31 10.57
C PRO A 125 -5.77 2.74 11.95
N HIS A 126 -4.44 2.79 12.13
CA HIS A 126 -3.79 3.05 13.41
C HIS A 126 -3.07 4.41 13.46
N SER A 127 -2.88 5.07 12.32
CA SER A 127 -2.14 6.33 12.23
C SER A 127 -2.70 7.25 11.14
N GLY A 128 -3.21 8.42 11.57
CA GLY A 128 -3.66 9.48 10.67
C GLY A 128 -2.57 9.95 9.70
N PRO A 129 -1.32 10.17 10.15
CA PRO A 129 -0.20 10.46 9.25
C PRO A 129 0.03 9.38 8.20
N ALA A 130 0.00 8.10 8.57
CA ALA A 130 0.17 6.99 7.63
C ALA A 130 -0.98 6.92 6.61
N ALA A 131 -2.22 7.10 7.08
CA ALA A 131 -3.40 7.17 6.22
C ALA A 131 -3.31 8.33 5.23
N ARG A 132 -2.85 9.52 5.66
CA ARG A 132 -2.64 10.65 4.76
C ARG A 132 -1.59 10.33 3.69
N THR A 133 -0.43 9.79 4.08
CA THR A 133 0.63 9.43 3.14
C THR A 133 0.18 8.33 2.16
N ALA A 134 -0.58 7.33 2.62
CA ALA A 134 -1.20 6.33 1.74
C ALA A 134 -2.13 7.01 0.71
N GLY A 135 -2.92 7.99 1.14
CA GLY A 135 -3.76 8.78 0.26
C GLY A 135 -2.97 9.56 -0.79
N ASP A 136 -1.90 10.24 -0.38
CA ASP A 136 -1.02 10.99 -1.28
C ASP A 136 -0.37 10.06 -2.33
N LEU A 137 0.10 8.89 -1.91
CA LEU A 137 0.69 7.87 -2.78
C LEU A 137 -0.34 7.24 -3.74
N SER A 138 -1.52 6.89 -3.26
CA SER A 138 -2.61 6.37 -4.11
C SER A 138 -3.05 7.40 -5.16
N ALA A 139 -3.15 8.67 -4.77
CA ALA A 139 -3.49 9.76 -5.70
C ALA A 139 -2.43 9.91 -6.79
N ALA A 140 -1.14 9.86 -6.42
CA ALA A 140 -0.03 9.93 -7.37
C ALA A 140 0.00 8.74 -8.36
N GLN A 141 -0.53 7.58 -7.96
CA GLN A 141 -0.69 6.41 -8.83
C GLN A 141 -1.96 6.46 -9.70
N GLY A 142 -2.81 7.46 -9.53
CA GLY A 142 -4.10 7.58 -10.23
C GLY A 142 -5.23 6.76 -9.61
N ASN A 143 -4.99 6.13 -8.44
CA ASN A 143 -6.00 5.36 -7.70
C ASN A 143 -6.83 6.32 -6.83
N ILE A 144 -7.68 7.12 -7.49
CA ILE A 144 -8.42 8.23 -6.87
C ILE A 144 -9.36 7.75 -5.75
N GLU A 145 -10.09 6.66 -5.97
CA GLU A 145 -11.05 6.13 -5.00
C GLU A 145 -10.34 5.66 -3.71
N ASP A 146 -9.24 4.91 -3.85
CA ASP A 146 -8.43 4.45 -2.72
C ASP A 146 -7.83 5.64 -1.95
N ALA A 147 -7.36 6.66 -2.67
CA ALA A 147 -6.84 7.87 -2.06
C ALA A 147 -7.88 8.61 -1.22
N LEU A 148 -9.10 8.76 -1.73
CA LEU A 148 -10.21 9.37 -0.98
C LEU A 148 -10.57 8.55 0.27
N GLY A 149 -10.53 7.23 0.17
CA GLY A 149 -10.71 6.31 1.30
C GLY A 149 -9.65 6.52 2.38
N HIS A 150 -8.37 6.54 2.00
CA HIS A 150 -7.27 6.78 2.93
C HIS A 150 -7.34 8.16 3.61
N TYR A 151 -7.67 9.24 2.88
CA TYR A 151 -7.88 10.55 3.52
C TYR A 151 -9.08 10.57 4.46
N GLN A 152 -10.15 9.83 4.15
CA GLN A 152 -11.28 9.69 5.05
C GLN A 152 -10.84 8.99 6.35
N SER A 153 -10.07 7.90 6.28
CA SER A 153 -9.52 7.25 7.47
C SER A 153 -8.61 8.18 8.29
N ALA A 154 -7.80 9.01 7.63
CA ALA A 154 -6.98 10.02 8.32
C ALA A 154 -7.84 11.01 9.13
N LEU A 155 -8.98 11.45 8.57
CA LEU A 155 -9.93 12.35 9.21
C LEU A 155 -10.76 11.68 10.31
N GLU A 156 -10.99 10.38 10.24
CA GLU A 156 -11.63 9.62 11.32
C GLU A 156 -10.73 9.53 12.56
N ILE A 157 -9.42 9.37 12.36
CA ILE A 157 -8.43 9.37 13.43
C ILE A 157 -8.22 10.79 13.98
N ASN A 158 -8.08 11.77 13.10
CA ASN A 158 -7.93 13.17 13.47
C ASN A 158 -8.83 14.08 12.63
N PRO A 159 -10.03 14.44 13.13
CA PRO A 159 -10.97 15.31 12.43
C PRO A 159 -10.44 16.72 12.15
N ARG A 160 -9.34 17.12 12.80
CA ARG A 160 -8.71 18.44 12.64
C ARG A 160 -7.49 18.41 11.74
N ASP A 161 -7.23 17.29 11.05
CA ASP A 161 -6.17 17.21 10.05
C ASP A 161 -6.52 18.06 8.82
N THR A 162 -6.07 19.32 8.86
CA THR A 162 -6.27 20.27 7.78
C THR A 162 -5.57 19.86 6.48
N ALA A 163 -4.50 19.06 6.56
CA ALA A 163 -3.79 18.59 5.38
C ALA A 163 -4.62 17.50 4.69
N ALA A 164 -5.08 16.49 5.42
CA ALA A 164 -5.95 15.44 4.87
C ALA A 164 -7.25 16.02 4.29
N MET A 165 -7.87 16.99 4.98
CA MET A 165 -9.07 17.68 4.49
C MET A 165 -8.82 18.42 3.18
N ARG A 166 -7.67 19.11 3.07
CA ARG A 166 -7.28 19.83 1.86
C ARG A 166 -6.98 18.87 0.71
N SER A 167 -6.15 17.86 0.93
CA SER A 167 -5.79 16.86 -0.09
C SER A 167 -7.04 16.17 -0.64
N ARG A 168 -7.96 15.74 0.23
CA ARG A 168 -9.22 15.13 -0.18
C ARG A 168 -10.12 16.07 -1.00
N LYS A 169 -10.26 17.33 -0.57
CA LYS A 169 -11.08 18.31 -1.30
C LYS A 169 -10.50 18.60 -2.69
N ASN A 170 -9.18 18.76 -2.78
CA ASN A 170 -8.50 19.02 -4.04
C ASN A 170 -8.67 17.84 -5.00
N LEU A 171 -8.46 16.62 -4.51
CA LEU A 171 -8.59 15.41 -5.30
C LEU A 171 -10.02 15.20 -5.82
N ALA A 172 -11.03 15.42 -4.97
CA ALA A 172 -12.43 15.35 -5.38
C ALA A 172 -12.80 16.43 -6.42
N ALA A 173 -12.22 17.63 -6.31
CA ALA A 173 -12.42 18.69 -7.28
C ALA A 173 -11.78 18.34 -8.64
N GLU A 174 -10.59 17.75 -8.64
CA GLU A 174 -9.90 17.28 -9.84
C GLU A 174 -10.70 16.19 -10.55
N GLN A 175 -11.24 15.21 -9.81
CA GLN A 175 -12.13 14.17 -10.34
C GLN A 175 -13.41 14.75 -10.97
N ALA A 176 -14.01 15.76 -10.32
CA ALA A 176 -15.20 16.43 -10.83
C ALA A 176 -14.92 17.27 -12.10
N LEU A 177 -13.71 17.80 -12.25
CA LEU A 177 -13.30 18.53 -13.46
C LEU A 177 -13.04 17.57 -14.61
N GLN A 178 -12.28 16.50 -14.37
CA GLN A 178 -12.00 15.48 -15.38
C GLN A 178 -13.29 14.85 -15.89
N SER A 179 -14.20 14.44 -15.00
CA SER A 179 -15.49 13.85 -15.42
C SER A 179 -16.34 14.79 -16.28
N LYS A 180 -16.29 16.11 -16.02
CA LYS A 180 -16.97 17.11 -16.86
C LYS A 180 -16.31 17.27 -18.23
N GLU A 181 -14.98 17.36 -18.27
CA GLU A 181 -14.22 17.50 -19.52
C GLU A 181 -14.45 16.30 -20.46
N TYR A 182 -14.45 15.07 -19.92
CA TYR A 182 -14.82 13.87 -20.68
C TYR A 182 -16.28 13.90 -21.19
N SER A 183 -17.21 14.45 -20.43
CA SER A 183 -18.62 14.57 -20.86
C SER A 183 -18.81 15.61 -21.98
N ASP A 184 -18.06 16.71 -21.94
CA ASP A 184 -18.10 17.74 -22.99
C ASP A 184 -17.38 17.27 -24.28
N GLU A 185 -16.27 16.54 -24.17
CA GLU A 185 -15.58 15.96 -25.33
C GLU A 185 -16.45 14.90 -26.04
N THR A 186 -17.09 14.00 -25.29
CA THR A 186 -17.99 12.97 -25.86
C THR A 186 -19.25 13.58 -26.47
N ALA A 187 -19.76 14.70 -25.94
CA ALA A 187 -20.85 15.45 -26.55
C ALA A 187 -20.41 16.19 -27.84
N SER A 188 -19.15 16.63 -27.92
CA SER A 188 -18.60 17.31 -29.11
C SER A 188 -18.27 16.37 -30.28
N GLY A 189 -18.08 15.08 -30.00
CA GLY A 189 -17.83 14.03 -31.01
C GLY A 189 -19.09 13.47 -31.68
N LEU A 190 -20.28 13.76 -31.16
CA LEU A 190 -21.52 13.63 -31.92
C LEU A 190 -21.49 14.75 -32.96
N ASP A 191 -21.45 14.40 -34.25
CA ASP A 191 -21.51 15.36 -35.35
C ASP A 191 -22.80 16.18 -35.21
N THR A 192 -22.69 17.29 -34.47
CA THR A 192 -23.82 18.16 -34.13
C THR A 192 -24.39 18.78 -35.41
N ASP A 193 -23.60 18.86 -36.48
CA ASP A 193 -24.05 19.25 -37.81
C ASP A 193 -24.81 18.14 -38.53
N ALA A 194 -24.43 16.86 -38.39
CA ALA A 194 -25.23 15.75 -38.90
C ALA A 194 -26.59 15.65 -38.17
N PHE A 195 -26.61 15.83 -36.84
CA PHE A 195 -27.87 15.87 -36.09
C PHE A 195 -28.73 17.08 -36.50
N ARG A 196 -28.12 18.23 -36.79
CA ARG A 196 -28.82 19.45 -37.22
C ARG A 196 -29.37 19.32 -38.66
N ARG A 197 -28.63 18.68 -39.58
CA ARG A 197 -29.11 18.36 -40.95
C ARG A 197 -30.28 17.39 -40.94
N ALA A 198 -30.20 16.33 -40.12
CA ALA A 198 -31.29 15.38 -39.96
C ALA A 198 -32.57 16.03 -39.37
N ALA A 199 -32.41 16.98 -38.44
CA ALA A 199 -33.53 17.72 -37.85
C ALA A 199 -34.16 18.77 -38.79
N LEU A 200 -33.39 19.30 -39.74
CA LEU A 200 -33.88 20.25 -40.75
C LEU A 200 -34.45 19.56 -42.00
N GLY A 201 -34.33 18.22 -42.10
CA GLY A 201 -34.84 17.44 -43.23
C GLY A 201 -34.08 17.69 -44.54
N GLU A 202 -32.80 18.07 -44.46
CA GLU A 202 -31.98 18.46 -45.62
C GLU A 202 -31.24 17.28 -46.28
N ASP A 203 -31.50 16.04 -45.87
CA ASP A 203 -30.96 14.87 -46.55
C ASP A 203 -31.81 14.57 -47.80
N SER A 204 -31.37 15.11 -48.94
CA SER A 204 -31.90 14.85 -50.29
C SER A 204 -31.17 13.69 -50.97
#